data_AF-A0A1H9Q8S7-F1
#
_entry.id   AF-A0A1H9Q8S7-F1
#
_cell.length_a   1.000
_cell.length_b   1.000
_cell.length_c   1.000
_cell.angle_alpha   90.00
_cell.angle_beta   90.00
_cell.angle_gamma   90.00
#
_symmetry.space_group_name_H-M   'P 1'
#
loop_
_entity.id
_entity.type
_entity.pdbx_description
1 polymer ?
#
loop_
_entity_poly.entity_id
_entity_poly.type
_entity_poly.pdbx_seq_one_letter_code
_entity_poly.pdbx_strand_id
1 'polypeptide(L)'
;MEIRTITPAYAVSPQITPEDVPALAEAGYKVIICNRPDSEVGPDENAAAVRAAAEAAGLAFHDNPVVNGALTEDNVTTQGKVLSEAEGPVFAYCRSGTRCTIVWALSQAEHASPDDLIETAGRAGYDIAGLRPQLEMMGKRGITRT
;
A
#
# COMPACT_ATOMS: atom_id res chain seq x y z
N MET A 1 7.81 9.36 -10.60
CA MET A 1 6.93 8.20 -10.33
C MET A 1 7.28 6.95 -11.17
N GLU A 2 7.26 5.75 -10.57
CA GLU A 2 7.36 4.44 -11.25
C GLU A 2 6.26 3.50 -10.72
N ILE A 3 5.18 3.31 -11.48
CA ILE A 3 4.01 2.55 -11.02
C ILE A 3 4.21 1.05 -11.27
N ARG A 4 4.03 0.25 -10.23
CA ARG A 4 4.05 -1.22 -10.30
C ARG A 4 2.70 -1.77 -9.84
N THR A 5 1.96 -2.35 -10.77
CA THR A 5 0.64 -2.93 -10.51
C THR A 5 0.79 -4.25 -9.76
N ILE A 6 0.21 -4.35 -8.56
CA ILE A 6 0.16 -5.60 -7.80
C ILE A 6 -1.10 -6.38 -8.22
N THR A 7 -2.24 -5.72 -8.28
CA THR A 7 -3.51 -6.24 -8.80
C THR A 7 -4.22 -5.15 -9.62
N PRO A 8 -5.27 -5.47 -10.40
CA PRO A 8 -6.06 -4.44 -11.09
C PRO A 8 -6.63 -3.35 -10.16
N ALA A 9 -6.80 -3.64 -8.87
CA ALA A 9 -7.34 -2.73 -7.87
C ALA A 9 -6.26 -2.07 -6.98
N TYR A 10 -5.00 -2.50 -7.06
CA TYR A 10 -3.94 -2.01 -6.18
C TYR A 10 -2.58 -1.92 -6.89
N ALA A 11 -1.98 -0.73 -6.85
CA ALA A 11 -0.65 -0.47 -7.38
C ALA A 11 0.24 0.23 -6.36
N VAL A 12 1.55 0.06 -6.53
CA VAL A 12 2.55 0.67 -5.65
C VAL A 12 3.57 1.49 -6.43
N SER A 13 4.28 2.39 -5.74
CA SER A 13 5.40 3.13 -6.32
C SER A 13 6.49 3.45 -5.28
N PRO A 14 7.73 3.72 -5.73
CA PRO A 14 8.66 4.57 -4.98
C PRO A 14 8.05 5.94 -4.63
N GLN A 15 8.84 6.79 -3.98
CA GLN A 15 8.41 8.14 -3.59
C GLN A 15 7.80 8.89 -4.78
N ILE A 16 6.71 9.61 -4.52
CA ILE A 16 6.08 10.55 -5.44
C ILE A 16 6.20 11.98 -4.91
N THR A 17 6.02 12.95 -5.80
CA THR A 17 5.86 14.37 -5.43
C THR A 17 4.41 14.81 -5.64
N PRO A 18 3.99 15.98 -5.13
CA PRO A 18 2.69 16.55 -5.43
C PRO A 18 2.39 16.69 -6.94
N GLU A 19 3.42 16.83 -7.77
CA GLU A 19 3.33 17.02 -9.23
C GLU A 19 2.94 15.73 -9.96
N ASP A 20 3.19 14.56 -9.37
CA ASP A 20 2.79 13.26 -9.93
C ASP A 20 1.27 13.01 -9.77
N VAL A 21 0.62 13.69 -8.83
CA VAL A 21 -0.76 13.39 -8.40
C VAL A 21 -1.83 13.60 -9.48
N PRO A 22 -1.79 14.66 -10.32
CA PRO A 22 -2.74 14.80 -11.43
C PRO A 22 -2.72 13.61 -12.38
N ALA A 23 -1.54 13.06 -12.69
CA ALA A 23 -1.41 11.88 -13.54
C ALA A 23 -1.99 10.62 -12.89
N LEU A 24 -1.97 10.50 -11.55
CA LEU A 24 -2.64 9.41 -10.83
C LEU A 24 -4.17 9.51 -10.94
N ALA A 25 -4.73 10.71 -10.84
CA ALA A 25 -6.15 10.93 -11.03
C ALA A 25 -6.60 10.62 -12.47
N GLU A 26 -5.82 11.05 -13.46
CA GLU A 26 -6.05 10.75 -14.88
C GLU A 26 -5.96 9.24 -15.18
N ALA A 27 -5.05 8.53 -14.50
CA ALA A 27 -4.93 7.07 -14.59
C ALA A 27 -6.10 6.31 -13.91
N GLY A 28 -7.03 7.02 -13.26
CA GLY A 28 -8.26 6.46 -12.70
C GLY A 28 -8.16 5.95 -11.28
N TYR A 29 -7.02 6.15 -10.58
CA TYR A 29 -6.93 5.89 -9.15
C TYR A 29 -7.92 6.76 -8.39
N LYS A 30 -8.39 6.27 -7.24
CA LYS A 30 -9.35 6.97 -6.36
C LYS A 30 -8.79 7.28 -4.99
N VAL A 31 -7.79 6.52 -4.56
CA VAL A 31 -7.23 6.61 -3.22
C VAL A 31 -5.71 6.56 -3.30
N ILE A 32 -5.04 7.41 -2.52
CA ILE A 32 -3.60 7.37 -2.27
C ILE A 32 -3.35 6.97 -0.81
N ILE A 33 -2.41 6.05 -0.60
CA ILE A 33 -1.89 5.66 0.73
C ILE A 33 -0.41 6.01 0.81
N CYS A 34 -0.02 6.78 1.83
CA CYS A 34 1.38 7.02 2.17
C CYS A 34 1.83 6.03 3.25
N ASN A 35 2.73 5.12 2.90
CA ASN A 35 3.37 4.22 3.85
C ASN A 35 4.78 4.67 4.28
N ARG A 36 5.19 5.91 3.94
CA ARG A 36 6.48 6.47 4.32
C ARG A 36 6.33 7.46 5.49
N PRO A 37 7.07 7.29 6.59
CA PRO A 37 7.12 8.29 7.65
C PRO A 37 7.73 9.62 7.16
N ASP A 38 7.13 10.74 7.55
CA ASP A 38 7.63 12.08 7.21
C ASP A 38 9.05 12.35 7.72
N SER A 39 9.49 11.65 8.78
CA SER A 39 10.86 11.72 9.27
C SER A 39 11.92 11.25 8.27
N GLU A 40 11.52 10.61 7.15
CA GLU A 40 12.40 10.16 6.08
C GLU A 40 12.47 11.12 4.87
N VAL A 41 11.75 12.24 4.87
CA VAL A 41 11.59 13.14 3.71
C VAL A 41 11.61 14.63 4.08
N GLY A 42 11.78 15.49 3.08
CA GLY A 42 11.68 16.94 3.22
C GLY A 42 10.24 17.46 3.12
N PRO A 43 10.02 18.77 3.35
CA PRO A 43 8.67 19.38 3.34
C PRO A 43 7.97 19.27 1.99
N ASP A 44 8.71 19.20 0.88
CA ASP A 44 8.13 19.12 -0.48
C ASP A 44 7.64 17.71 -0.84
N GLU A 45 8.04 16.69 -0.08
CA GLU A 45 7.72 15.27 -0.32
C GLU A 45 6.93 14.63 0.83
N ASN A 46 6.68 15.39 1.90
CA ASN A 46 5.95 14.90 3.06
C ASN A 46 4.49 14.59 2.72
N ALA A 47 3.85 13.84 3.60
CA ALA A 47 2.47 13.43 3.39
C ALA A 47 1.52 14.61 3.26
N ALA A 48 1.74 15.72 3.99
CA ALA A 48 0.90 16.91 3.91
C ALA A 48 0.92 17.56 2.52
N ALA A 49 2.09 17.65 1.89
CA ALA A 49 2.24 18.21 0.54
C ALA A 49 1.52 17.35 -0.50
N VAL A 50 1.71 16.03 -0.45
CA VAL A 50 1.06 15.10 -1.39
C VAL A 50 -0.46 15.03 -1.14
N ARG A 51 -0.90 15.05 0.12
CA ARG A 51 -2.31 15.11 0.51
C ARG A 51 -3.02 16.32 -0.10
N ALA A 52 -2.42 17.51 0.00
CA ALA A 52 -3.02 18.73 -0.55
C ALA A 52 -3.26 18.61 -2.07
N ALA A 53 -2.31 18.02 -2.81
CA ALA A 53 -2.47 17.75 -4.24
C ALA A 53 -3.51 16.66 -4.52
N ALA A 54 -3.58 15.61 -3.68
CA ALA A 54 -4.56 14.53 -3.80
C ALA A 54 -5.99 15.06 -3.65
N GLU A 55 -6.24 15.84 -2.60
CA GLU A 55 -7.54 16.45 -2.33
C GLU A 55 -7.94 17.43 -3.44
N ALA A 56 -7.00 18.23 -3.95
CA ALA A 56 -7.25 19.13 -5.08
C ALA A 56 -7.59 18.37 -6.39
N ALA A 57 -7.06 17.16 -6.56
CA ALA A 57 -7.35 16.27 -7.68
C ALA A 57 -8.59 15.38 -7.47
N GLY A 58 -9.29 15.50 -6.32
CA GLY A 58 -10.46 14.69 -5.99
C GLY A 58 -10.15 13.25 -5.59
N LEU A 59 -8.93 12.98 -5.13
CA LEU A 59 -8.49 11.68 -4.61
C LEU A 59 -8.58 11.65 -3.08
N ALA A 60 -9.02 10.53 -2.52
CA ALA A 60 -8.89 10.30 -1.07
C ALA A 60 -7.43 10.05 -0.70
N PHE A 61 -7.00 10.50 0.47
CA PHE A 61 -5.62 10.33 0.95
C PHE A 61 -5.57 9.79 2.38
N HIS A 62 -4.80 8.71 2.58
CA HIS A 62 -4.59 8.07 3.87
C HIS A 62 -3.12 8.02 4.26
N ASP A 63 -2.84 8.43 5.50
CA ASP A 63 -1.55 8.21 6.13
C ASP A 63 -1.54 6.84 6.81
N ASN A 64 -0.57 6.00 6.44
CA ASN A 64 -0.31 4.72 7.08
C ASN A 64 1.20 4.48 7.22
N PRO A 65 1.93 5.37 7.91
CA PRO A 65 3.39 5.34 7.94
C PRO A 65 3.91 4.04 8.55
N VAL A 66 4.77 3.36 7.80
CA VAL A 66 5.43 2.12 8.24
C VAL A 66 6.90 2.43 8.48
N VAL A 67 7.30 2.38 9.75
CA VAL A 67 8.70 2.51 10.14
C VAL A 67 9.44 1.21 9.78
N ASN A 68 10.62 1.33 9.17
CA ASN A 68 11.40 0.16 8.77
C ASN A 68 11.68 -0.76 9.98
N GLY A 69 11.38 -2.05 9.83
CA GLY A 69 11.55 -3.04 10.89
C GLY A 69 10.48 -3.00 12.00
N ALA A 70 9.51 -2.09 11.93
CA ALA A 70 8.46 -1.91 12.93
C ALA A 70 7.07 -1.82 12.29
N LEU A 71 6.77 -2.72 11.36
CA LEU A 71 5.41 -2.91 10.84
C LEU A 71 4.49 -3.40 11.96
N THR A 72 3.33 -2.77 12.10
CA THR A 72 2.36 -3.06 13.17
C THR A 72 1.08 -3.71 12.62
N GLU A 73 0.31 -4.35 13.50
CA GLU A 73 -1.02 -4.87 13.15
C GLU A 73 -1.98 -3.75 12.76
N ASP A 74 -1.85 -2.57 13.36
CA ASP A 74 -2.63 -1.38 13.00
C ASP A 74 -2.35 -0.94 11.55
N ASN A 75 -1.09 -1.03 11.09
CA ASN A 75 -0.78 -0.72 9.68
C ASN A 75 -1.51 -1.67 8.72
N VAL A 76 -1.55 -2.97 9.06
CA VAL A 76 -2.21 -3.99 8.24
C VAL A 76 -3.72 -3.78 8.25
N THR A 77 -4.31 -3.57 9.42
CA THR A 77 -5.74 -3.36 9.59
C THR A 77 -6.20 -2.08 8.89
N THR A 78 -5.45 -0.99 9.04
CA THR A 78 -5.75 0.30 8.40
C THR A 78 -5.75 0.16 6.89
N GLN A 79 -4.71 -0.44 6.31
CA GLN A 79 -4.64 -0.59 4.86
C GLN A 79 -5.68 -1.58 4.32
N GLY A 80 -5.92 -2.69 5.01
CA GLY A 80 -6.97 -3.64 4.67
C GLY A 80 -8.34 -2.98 4.62
N LYS A 81 -8.65 -2.12 5.61
CA LYS A 81 -9.89 -1.34 5.63
C LYS A 81 -10.00 -0.37 4.46
N VAL A 82 -8.93 0.38 4.15
CA VAL A 82 -8.93 1.27 2.99
C VAL A 82 -9.19 0.49 1.69
N LEU A 83 -8.56 -0.67 1.52
CA LEU A 83 -8.76 -1.53 0.35
C LEU A 83 -10.20 -2.07 0.26
N SER A 84 -10.85 -2.40 1.37
CA SER A 84 -12.22 -2.94 1.35
C SER A 84 -13.29 -1.86 1.16
N GLU A 85 -13.01 -0.62 1.56
CA GLU A 85 -13.94 0.52 1.45
C GLU A 85 -13.74 1.34 0.17
N ALA A 86 -12.62 1.18 -0.53
CA ALA A 86 -12.32 1.98 -1.72
C ALA A 86 -13.26 1.68 -2.89
N GLU A 87 -13.93 2.71 -3.40
CA GLU A 87 -14.75 2.66 -4.62
C GLU A 87 -13.92 2.85 -5.90
N GLY A 88 -12.76 2.18 -5.98
CA GLY A 88 -11.88 2.19 -7.15
C GLY A 88 -10.43 1.84 -6.85
N PRO A 89 -9.54 1.89 -7.85
CA PRO A 89 -8.15 1.50 -7.68
C PRO A 89 -7.42 2.34 -6.64
N VAL A 90 -6.66 1.66 -5.78
CA VAL A 90 -5.84 2.25 -4.73
C VAL A 90 -4.38 2.30 -5.18
N PHE A 91 -3.76 3.46 -4.99
CA PHE A 91 -2.34 3.68 -5.21
C PHE A 91 -1.63 3.86 -3.86
N ALA A 92 -0.53 3.15 -3.62
CA ALA A 92 0.23 3.30 -2.37
C ALA A 92 1.72 3.55 -2.64
N TYR A 93 2.33 4.46 -1.91
CA TYR A 93 3.76 4.75 -2.07
C TYR A 93 4.51 4.69 -0.76
N CYS A 94 5.80 4.38 -0.87
CA CYS A 94 6.75 4.58 0.21
C CYS A 94 8.10 5.03 -0.35
N ARG A 95 9.23 4.56 0.18
CA ARG A 95 10.55 4.82 -0.44
C ARG A 95 10.76 4.04 -1.74
N SER A 96 10.36 2.76 -1.77
CA SER A 96 10.63 1.83 -2.89
C SER A 96 9.40 1.00 -3.31
N GLY A 97 8.25 1.24 -2.71
CA GLY A 97 7.04 0.40 -2.81
C GLY A 97 7.04 -0.87 -1.95
N THR A 98 8.19 -1.31 -1.42
CA THR A 98 8.31 -2.56 -0.65
C THR A 98 7.41 -2.60 0.60
N ARG A 99 7.31 -1.51 1.36
CA ARG A 99 6.43 -1.44 2.55
C ARG A 99 4.97 -1.62 2.16
N CYS A 100 4.55 -0.93 1.09
CA CYS A 100 3.20 -0.99 0.56
C CYS A 100 2.82 -2.41 0.12
N THR A 101 3.76 -3.12 -0.53
CA THR A 101 3.54 -4.51 -0.97
C THR A 101 3.45 -5.47 0.21
N ILE A 102 4.30 -5.31 1.22
CA ILE A 102 4.29 -6.14 2.44
C ILE A 102 2.97 -5.95 3.20
N VAL A 103 2.56 -4.70 3.46
CA VAL A 103 1.32 -4.42 4.17
C VAL A 103 0.11 -4.92 3.39
N TRP A 104 0.11 -4.75 2.06
CA TRP A 104 -0.92 -5.33 1.20
C TRP A 104 -1.00 -6.84 1.38
N ALA A 105 0.10 -7.58 1.22
CA ALA A 105 0.09 -9.04 1.31
C ALA A 105 -0.41 -9.53 2.68
N LEU A 106 0.05 -8.90 3.77
CA LEU A 106 -0.41 -9.21 5.12
C LEU A 106 -1.91 -8.91 5.31
N SER A 107 -2.42 -7.81 4.72
CA SER A 107 -3.85 -7.46 4.79
C SER A 107 -4.75 -8.41 4.01
N GLN A 108 -4.20 -9.10 3.00
CA GLN A 108 -4.92 -10.03 2.13
C GLN A 108 -4.77 -11.50 2.56
N ALA A 109 -3.97 -11.78 3.60
CA ALA A 109 -3.63 -13.14 4.01
C ALA A 109 -4.83 -13.98 4.48
N GLU A 110 -5.94 -13.36 4.89
CA GLU A 110 -7.20 -14.05 5.21
C GLU A 110 -8.05 -14.38 3.97
N HIS A 111 -7.70 -13.85 2.80
CA HIS A 111 -8.49 -13.93 1.57
C HIS A 111 -7.78 -14.67 0.42
N ALA A 112 -6.48 -14.89 0.53
CA ALA A 112 -5.66 -15.55 -0.49
C ALA A 112 -4.58 -16.43 0.15
N SER A 113 -4.12 -17.44 -0.59
CA SER A 113 -3.05 -18.31 -0.11
C SER A 113 -1.71 -17.55 -0.04
N PRO A 114 -0.78 -17.93 0.86
CA PRO A 114 0.56 -17.37 0.86
C PRO A 114 1.28 -17.49 -0.48
N ASP A 115 1.06 -18.59 -1.22
CA ASP A 115 1.66 -18.80 -2.55
C ASP A 115 1.17 -17.76 -3.55
N ASP A 116 -0.14 -17.53 -3.63
CA ASP A 116 -0.73 -16.55 -4.54
C ASP A 116 -0.25 -15.13 -4.23
N LEU A 117 -0.15 -14.78 -2.94
CA LEU A 117 0.30 -13.46 -2.50
C LEU A 117 1.77 -13.21 -2.85
N ILE A 118 2.63 -14.21 -2.61
CA ILE A 118 4.06 -14.14 -2.94
C ILE A 118 4.24 -14.06 -4.46
N GLU A 119 3.53 -14.89 -5.23
CA GLU A 119 3.61 -14.86 -6.69
C GLU A 119 3.12 -13.51 -7.26
N THR A 120 2.00 -13.01 -6.75
CA THR A 120 1.41 -11.73 -7.18
C THR A 120 2.37 -10.56 -6.92
N ALA A 121 2.97 -10.49 -5.73
CA ALA A 121 4.00 -9.51 -5.42
C ALA A 121 5.25 -9.68 -6.31
N GLY A 122 5.67 -10.93 -6.56
CA GLY A 122 6.81 -11.27 -7.39
C GLY A 122 6.66 -10.81 -8.83
N ARG A 123 5.47 -10.93 -9.43
CA ARG A 123 5.16 -10.42 -10.77
C ARG A 123 5.34 -8.90 -10.90
N ALA A 124 5.19 -8.17 -9.79
CA ALA A 124 5.45 -6.74 -9.70
C ALA A 124 6.89 -6.39 -9.26
N GLY A 125 7.78 -7.39 -9.19
CA GLY A 125 9.19 -7.19 -8.84
C GLY A 125 9.47 -7.04 -7.34
N TYR A 126 8.59 -7.54 -6.47
CA TYR A 126 8.77 -7.55 -5.02
C TYR A 126 8.89 -8.97 -4.49
N ASP A 127 10.08 -9.36 -4.03
CA ASP A 127 10.27 -10.61 -3.32
C ASP A 127 9.85 -10.46 -1.85
N ILE A 128 8.77 -11.15 -1.50
CA ILE A 128 8.24 -11.26 -0.13
C ILE A 128 8.22 -12.71 0.36
N ALA A 129 8.94 -13.63 -0.28
CA ALA A 129 8.92 -15.05 0.06
C ALA A 129 9.34 -15.32 1.52
N GLY A 130 10.23 -14.49 2.06
CA GLY A 130 10.65 -14.52 3.46
C GLY A 130 9.53 -14.24 4.49
N LEU A 131 8.36 -13.74 4.05
CA LEU A 131 7.19 -13.49 4.90
C LEU A 131 6.21 -14.66 4.97
N ARG A 132 6.49 -15.79 4.32
CA ARG A 132 5.60 -16.95 4.31
C ARG A 132 5.07 -17.35 5.70
N PRO A 133 5.90 -17.49 6.76
CA PRO A 133 5.39 -17.85 8.07
C PRO A 133 4.36 -16.87 8.62
N GLN A 134 4.55 -15.56 8.39
CA GLN A 134 3.62 -14.52 8.80
C GLN A 134 2.33 -14.56 8.00
N LEU A 135 2.40 -14.76 6.67
CA LEU A 135 1.21 -14.90 5.82
C LEU A 135 0.36 -16.12 6.25
N GLU A 136 0.99 -17.26 6.52
CA GLU A 136 0.30 -18.45 7.03
C GLU A 136 -0.35 -18.23 8.40
N MET A 137 0.35 -17.52 9.29
CA MET A 137 -0.18 -17.18 10.62
C MET A 137 -1.42 -16.28 10.51
N MET A 138 -1.39 -15.27 9.63
CA MET A 138 -2.52 -14.37 9.41
C MET A 138 -3.71 -15.10 8.76
N GLY A 139 -3.48 -15.94 7.75
CA GLY A 139 -4.56 -16.71 7.13
C GLY A 139 -5.28 -17.66 8.11
N LYS A 140 -4.56 -18.25 9.07
CA LYS A 140 -5.16 -19.08 10.13
C LYS A 140 -6.00 -18.29 11.14
N ARG A 141 -5.65 -17.02 11.39
CA ARG A 141 -6.42 -16.14 12.30
C ARG A 141 -7.82 -15.84 11.76
N GLY A 142 -7.96 -15.65 10.45
CA GLY A 142 -9.26 -15.47 9.79
C GLY A 142 -10.18 -16.68 9.91
N ILE A 143 -9.63 -17.90 9.82
CA ILE A 143 -10.38 -19.16 9.93
C ILE A 143 -10.93 -19.39 11.35
N THR A 144 -10.28 -18.84 12.37
CA THR A 144 -10.67 -19.09 13.78
C THR A 144 -11.69 -18.07 14.30
N ARG A 145 -12.07 -17.06 13.50
CA ARG A 145 -12.99 -15.96 13.89
C ARG A 145 -14.45 -16.15 13.42
N THR A 146 -14.79 -17.29 12.82
CA THR A 146 -16.17 -17.72 12.49
C THR A 146 -16.73 -18.65 13.55
#